data_AF-A0A670ZPI9-F1
#
_entry.id   AF-A0A670ZPI9-F1
#
_cell.length_a   1.000
_cell.length_b   1.000
_cell.length_c   1.000
_cell.angle_alpha   90.00
_cell.angle_beta   90.00
_cell.angle_gamma   90.00
#
_symmetry.space_group_name_H-M   'P 1'
#
loop_
_entity.id
_entity.type
_entity.pdbx_description
1 polymer ?
#
loop_
_entity_poly.entity_id
_entity_poly.type
_entity_poly.pdbx_seq_one_letter_code
_entity_poly.pdbx_strand_id
1 'polypeptide(L)'
;MLSYGAEVLFGGGPAAFRKDAGGGLRSAGPAGLSRSGMGSLSSSGFHSQGWSRCSASRRQLGSSTESLESLGPLNGELRGGRNEKEVLQALNDRFAGYIDKVRALEMQNRQLEGEAAALRQQQAGRSALGELYEREIREMRGALVRASNEKGQLRLEQERLEEEVAALRDLEKKLLSETARVNTDAIRNAQEELSEYRRQLQSKTTELETLRGMKESLERQRLDIEDRHHLDVQSYQDTIGQLDNELRNTKWEMAAQLREYQDLLNVKMALDIEIAAYRYMTLERFQIRKG
;
A
#
# COMPACT_ATOMS: atom_id res chain seq x y z
N MET A 1 50.85 -3.99 -10.53
CA MET A 1 51.00 -4.82 -9.31
C MET A 1 49.60 -5.08 -8.79
N LEU A 2 49.08 -6.30 -9.03
CA LEU A 2 48.82 -7.34 -8.01
C LEU A 2 47.59 -6.98 -7.14
N SER A 3 46.55 -7.79 -6.96
CA SER A 3 46.40 -9.24 -7.12
C SER A 3 44.91 -9.64 -7.04
N TYR A 4 44.67 -10.88 -7.47
CA TYR A 4 43.45 -11.69 -7.58
C TYR A 4 42.77 -12.08 -6.26
N GLY A 5 41.51 -12.52 -6.35
CA GLY A 5 40.85 -13.46 -5.42
C GLY A 5 39.32 -13.41 -5.56
N ALA A 6 38.65 -14.25 -6.37
CA ALA A 6 38.35 -15.68 -6.19
C ALA A 6 36.95 -15.91 -5.55
N GLU A 7 35.97 -16.31 -6.37
CA GLU A 7 34.71 -16.94 -5.93
C GLU A 7 34.46 -18.14 -6.86
N VAL A 8 34.58 -19.36 -6.32
CA VAL A 8 34.26 -20.63 -6.99
C VAL A 8 33.34 -21.42 -6.07
N LEU A 9 32.26 -21.93 -6.69
CA LEU A 9 31.24 -22.83 -6.17
C LEU A 9 31.79 -24.10 -5.50
N PHE A 10 31.12 -24.54 -4.42
CA PHE A 10 30.66 -25.92 -4.15
C PHE A 10 29.74 -25.82 -2.89
N GLY A 11 28.52 -26.35 -2.81
CA GLY A 11 28.07 -27.71 -3.12
C GLY A 11 28.06 -28.55 -1.83
N GLY A 12 26.89 -28.80 -1.23
CA GLY A 12 26.77 -29.72 -0.08
C GLY A 12 25.41 -29.71 0.62
N GLY A 13 24.57 -30.72 0.33
CA GLY A 13 23.28 -30.99 0.98
C GLY A 13 23.39 -31.79 2.30
N PRO A 14 22.31 -32.44 2.76
CA PRO A 14 21.62 -32.07 4.01
C PRO A 14 21.75 -33.10 5.14
N ALA A 15 21.38 -32.72 6.37
CA ALA A 15 21.13 -33.66 7.48
C ALA A 15 19.99 -33.17 8.39
N ALA A 16 19.08 -34.09 8.68
CA ALA A 16 17.89 -33.93 9.49
C ALA A 16 18.17 -34.09 10.99
N PHE A 17 17.37 -33.44 11.84
CA PHE A 17 17.08 -33.93 13.19
C PHE A 17 15.71 -33.44 13.69
N ARG A 18 14.86 -34.38 14.08
CA ARG A 18 13.57 -34.19 14.78
C ARG A 18 13.79 -34.08 16.29
N LYS A 19 12.90 -33.38 17.01
CA LYS A 19 12.11 -33.98 18.10
C LYS A 19 10.91 -33.12 18.51
N ASP A 20 9.75 -33.78 18.57
CA ASP A 20 8.44 -33.33 19.03
C ASP A 20 8.27 -33.38 20.56
N ALA A 21 7.32 -32.58 21.09
CA ALA A 21 6.30 -32.89 22.12
C ALA A 21 5.93 -31.59 22.90
N GLY A 22 4.68 -31.21 23.19
CA GLY A 22 3.36 -31.80 22.98
C GLY A 22 2.29 -31.04 23.80
N GLY A 23 1.01 -31.25 23.45
CA GLY A 23 -0.19 -31.00 24.28
C GLY A 23 -0.87 -29.63 24.07
N GLY A 24 -2.16 -29.49 23.76
CA GLY A 24 -3.26 -30.43 23.59
C GLY A 24 -4.62 -29.70 23.68
N LEU A 25 -5.57 -30.17 22.85
CA LEU A 25 -7.03 -30.10 22.96
C LEU A 25 -7.75 -28.74 22.83
N ARG A 26 -8.52 -28.61 21.74
CA ARG A 26 -10.00 -28.67 21.84
C ARG A 26 -10.62 -29.06 20.50
N SER A 27 -11.65 -29.88 20.63
CA SER A 27 -12.33 -30.71 19.64
C SER A 27 -13.69 -30.14 19.24
N ALA A 28 -14.04 -30.24 17.96
CA ALA A 28 -15.36 -30.66 17.45
C ALA A 28 -15.31 -30.68 15.91
N GLY A 29 -15.40 -31.87 15.30
CA GLY A 29 -15.59 -32.04 13.84
C GLY A 29 -17.08 -32.11 13.48
N PRO A 30 -17.46 -32.78 12.38
CA PRO A 30 -16.71 -33.04 11.15
C PRO A 30 -17.52 -32.65 9.89
N ALA A 31 -16.85 -32.42 8.76
CA ALA A 31 -17.42 -32.66 7.42
C ALA A 31 -16.28 -32.63 6.39
N GLY A 32 -15.75 -33.82 6.08
CA GLY A 32 -14.95 -34.00 4.88
C GLY A 32 -15.85 -34.08 3.66
N LEU A 33 -15.32 -33.76 2.47
CA LEU A 33 -15.54 -34.57 1.29
C LEU A 33 -14.54 -34.19 0.18
N SER A 34 -13.78 -35.22 -0.15
CA SER A 34 -12.93 -35.48 -1.30
C SER A 34 -13.33 -34.78 -2.61
N ARG A 35 -12.32 -34.18 -3.24
CA ARG A 35 -12.27 -34.00 -4.69
C ARG A 35 -12.19 -35.36 -5.37
N SER A 36 -13.28 -35.78 -5.98
CA SER A 36 -13.29 -36.76 -7.08
C SER A 36 -14.64 -36.72 -7.76
N GLY A 37 -14.65 -36.77 -9.10
CA GLY A 37 -15.82 -37.13 -9.89
C GLY A 37 -16.39 -36.02 -10.75
N MET A 38 -15.78 -35.78 -11.91
CA MET A 38 -16.56 -35.37 -13.09
C MET A 38 -17.27 -36.62 -13.60
N GLY A 39 -18.57 -36.70 -13.32
CA GLY A 39 -19.46 -37.80 -13.69
C GLY A 39 -20.82 -37.24 -14.12
N SER A 40 -21.26 -37.70 -15.27
CA SER A 40 -22.41 -37.25 -16.06
C SER A 40 -23.76 -37.45 -15.37
N LEU A 41 -24.72 -36.55 -15.66
CA LEU A 41 -26.13 -36.92 -15.79
C LEU A 41 -26.73 -36.25 -17.03
N SER A 42 -27.11 -37.09 -17.96
CA SER A 42 -27.93 -36.85 -19.13
C SER A 42 -29.34 -36.36 -18.76
N SER A 43 -29.93 -35.49 -19.58
CA SER A 43 -31.35 -35.63 -19.95
C SER A 43 -31.65 -34.93 -21.28
N SER A 44 -32.14 -35.72 -22.24
CA SER A 44 -32.98 -35.39 -23.40
C SER A 44 -32.48 -34.24 -24.31
N GLY A 45 -31.97 -34.46 -25.53
CA GLY A 45 -32.42 -35.45 -26.52
C GLY A 45 -33.66 -34.95 -27.27
N PHE A 46 -33.49 -34.00 -28.19
CA PHE A 46 -34.40 -33.83 -29.32
C PHE A 46 -33.58 -33.56 -30.59
N HIS A 47 -33.25 -34.66 -31.26
CA HIS A 47 -32.95 -34.68 -32.68
C HIS A 47 -34.26 -34.98 -33.39
N SER A 48 -34.67 -34.17 -34.36
CA SER A 48 -35.72 -34.52 -35.29
C SER A 48 -35.19 -34.42 -36.72
N GLN A 49 -34.61 -35.51 -37.19
CA GLN A 49 -34.68 -35.89 -38.60
C GLN A 49 -35.52 -37.18 -38.70
N GLY A 50 -36.38 -37.23 -39.72
CA GLY A 50 -37.21 -38.39 -40.10
C GLY A 50 -38.70 -38.11 -39.91
N TRP A 51 -39.59 -38.21 -40.91
CA TRP A 51 -39.54 -39.03 -42.11
C TRP A 51 -40.26 -38.40 -43.30
N SER A 52 -39.61 -38.48 -44.46
CA SER A 52 -40.31 -38.67 -45.72
C SER A 52 -40.83 -40.11 -45.79
N ARG A 53 -42.13 -40.26 -46.05
CA ARG A 53 -42.76 -41.25 -46.93
C ARG A 53 -44.24 -40.89 -46.98
N CYS A 54 -44.71 -40.46 -48.15
CA CYS A 54 -45.40 -41.30 -49.15
C CYS A 54 -46.79 -41.69 -48.64
N SER A 55 -47.86 -41.69 -49.41
CA SER A 55 -48.17 -41.25 -50.76
C SER A 55 -49.70 -41.40 -50.85
N ALA A 56 -50.27 -40.92 -51.95
CA ALA A 56 -51.64 -41.18 -52.39
C ALA A 56 -52.74 -40.46 -51.56
N SER A 57 -53.76 -39.86 -52.16
CA SER A 57 -54.41 -40.29 -53.38
C SER A 57 -54.89 -39.08 -54.19
N ARG A 58 -54.33 -38.96 -55.39
CA ARG A 58 -55.07 -38.59 -56.59
C ARG A 58 -56.40 -39.36 -56.57
N ARG A 59 -57.51 -38.68 -56.28
CA ARG A 59 -58.85 -39.21 -56.55
C ARG A 59 -59.16 -38.88 -58.00
N GLN A 60 -58.80 -39.83 -58.85
CA GLN A 60 -59.47 -40.09 -60.10
C GLN A 60 -60.87 -40.59 -59.73
N LEU A 61 -61.89 -39.77 -59.94
CA LEU A 61 -63.29 -40.20 -59.85
C LEU A 61 -63.74 -40.42 -61.29
N GLY A 62 -63.67 -41.66 -61.74
CA GLY A 62 -64.31 -42.13 -62.96
C GLY A 62 -65.30 -43.23 -62.58
N SER A 63 -66.35 -43.32 -63.40
CA SER A 63 -67.30 -44.44 -63.53
C SER A 63 -68.40 -44.47 -62.46
N SER A 64 -69.69 -44.66 -62.78
CA SER A 64 -70.46 -44.75 -64.02
C SER A 64 -71.95 -44.74 -63.63
N THR A 65 -72.82 -44.66 -64.64
CA THR A 65 -74.24 -45.07 -64.65
C THR A 65 -75.17 -44.15 -63.85
N GLU A 66 -76.30 -43.67 -64.35
CA GLU A 66 -77.38 -44.36 -65.07
C GLU A 66 -78.01 -43.35 -66.05
N SER A 67 -78.02 -43.60 -67.36
CA SER A 67 -79.11 -44.32 -68.04
C SER A 67 -80.49 -43.72 -67.71
N LEU A 68 -80.85 -42.60 -68.35
CA LEU A 68 -82.25 -42.23 -68.52
C LEU A 68 -82.67 -42.69 -69.93
N GLU A 69 -83.29 -43.86 -69.94
CA GLU A 69 -83.85 -44.51 -71.11
C GLU A 69 -85.02 -43.72 -71.72
N SER A 70 -85.16 -43.91 -73.03
CA SER A 70 -86.43 -44.11 -73.73
C SER A 70 -87.44 -42.98 -73.71
N LEU A 71 -87.55 -42.28 -74.84
CA LEU A 71 -88.83 -42.21 -75.56
C LEU A 71 -88.55 -42.18 -77.07
N GLY A 72 -88.69 -43.34 -77.71
CA GLY A 72 -88.93 -43.48 -79.14
C GLY A 72 -90.39 -43.15 -79.50
N PRO A 73 -90.70 -43.02 -80.81
CA PRO A 73 -91.70 -42.08 -81.33
C PRO A 73 -93.09 -42.70 -81.53
N LEU A 74 -94.14 -41.89 -81.40
CA LEU A 74 -95.44 -42.20 -81.99
C LEU A 74 -95.90 -41.05 -82.89
N ASN A 75 -95.91 -41.38 -84.17
CA ASN A 75 -96.47 -40.68 -85.31
C ASN A 75 -98.02 -40.77 -85.25
N GLY A 76 -98.75 -39.71 -85.62
CA GLY A 76 -100.23 -39.76 -85.63
C GLY A 76 -100.96 -38.43 -85.86
N GLU A 77 -100.79 -37.88 -87.07
CA GLU A 77 -101.66 -36.98 -87.86
C GLU A 77 -102.92 -36.30 -87.25
N LEU A 78 -102.89 -34.96 -87.29
CA LEU A 78 -103.92 -34.00 -87.78
C LEU A 78 -105.41 -34.16 -87.36
N ARG A 79 -105.88 -33.22 -86.51
CA ARG A 79 -107.07 -32.34 -86.79
C ARG A 79 -107.37 -31.33 -85.66
N GLY A 80 -107.32 -30.02 -85.97
CA GLY A 80 -108.33 -29.03 -85.54
C GLY A 80 -108.23 -28.35 -84.16
N GLY A 81 -107.52 -27.22 -84.09
CA GLY A 81 -108.01 -25.98 -83.45
C GLY A 81 -108.20 -25.87 -81.92
N ARG A 82 -107.91 -26.91 -81.12
CA ARG A 82 -107.93 -26.83 -79.63
C ARG A 82 -106.57 -27.08 -78.97
N ASN A 83 -105.62 -27.63 -79.72
CA ASN A 83 -104.37 -28.18 -79.19
C ASN A 83 -103.31 -27.10 -78.92
N GLU A 84 -103.36 -25.94 -79.59
CA GLU A 84 -102.36 -24.88 -79.40
C GLU A 84 -102.49 -24.20 -78.03
N LYS A 85 -103.72 -24.09 -77.50
CA LYS A 85 -103.97 -23.57 -76.16
C LYS A 85 -103.48 -24.53 -75.08
N GLU A 86 -103.62 -25.83 -75.27
CA GLU A 86 -103.10 -26.87 -74.36
C GLU A 86 -101.58 -26.99 -74.44
N VAL A 87 -101.00 -26.88 -75.64
CA VAL A 87 -99.53 -26.82 -75.84
C VAL A 87 -98.96 -25.57 -75.18
N LEU A 88 -99.60 -24.40 -75.36
CA LEU A 88 -99.20 -23.17 -74.67
C LEU A 88 -99.45 -23.27 -73.16
N GLN A 89 -100.51 -23.90 -72.69
CA GLN A 89 -100.76 -24.12 -71.27
C GLN A 89 -99.68 -25.04 -70.66
N ALA A 90 -99.36 -26.17 -71.29
CA ALA A 90 -98.32 -27.09 -70.85
C ALA A 90 -96.92 -26.44 -70.88
N LEU A 91 -96.65 -25.59 -71.88
CA LEU A 91 -95.41 -24.81 -71.97
C LEU A 91 -95.35 -23.74 -70.87
N ASN A 92 -96.46 -23.07 -70.60
CA ASN A 92 -96.59 -22.02 -69.58
C ASN A 92 -96.53 -22.62 -68.17
N ASP A 93 -97.09 -23.81 -67.94
CA ASP A 93 -96.98 -24.56 -66.69
C ASP A 93 -95.53 -25.04 -66.47
N ARG A 94 -94.82 -25.43 -67.54
CA ARG A 94 -93.40 -25.77 -67.48
C ARG A 94 -92.52 -24.53 -67.24
N PHE A 95 -92.85 -23.38 -67.84
CA PHE A 95 -92.20 -22.09 -67.54
C PHE A 95 -92.49 -21.63 -66.12
N ALA A 96 -93.72 -21.79 -65.62
CA ALA A 96 -94.06 -21.52 -64.23
C ALA A 96 -93.22 -22.40 -63.28
N GLY A 97 -93.07 -23.69 -63.59
CA GLY A 97 -92.18 -24.60 -62.87
C GLY A 97 -90.70 -24.19 -62.94
N TYR A 98 -90.21 -23.69 -64.08
CA TYR A 98 -88.86 -23.13 -64.20
C TYR A 98 -88.71 -21.81 -63.43
N ILE A 99 -89.73 -20.95 -63.41
CA ILE A 99 -89.74 -19.69 -62.64
C ILE A 99 -89.72 -19.99 -61.14
N ASP A 100 -90.51 -20.96 -60.68
CA ASP A 100 -90.52 -21.40 -59.28
C ASP A 100 -89.20 -22.08 -58.91
N LYS A 101 -88.60 -22.85 -59.81
CA LYS A 101 -87.26 -23.43 -59.64
C LYS A 101 -86.19 -22.33 -59.54
N VAL A 102 -86.23 -21.32 -60.40
CA VAL A 102 -85.30 -20.18 -60.37
C VAL A 102 -85.49 -19.39 -59.09
N ARG A 103 -86.73 -19.11 -58.65
CA ARG A 103 -86.98 -18.45 -57.36
C ARG A 103 -86.48 -19.28 -56.18
N ALA A 104 -86.71 -20.59 -56.18
CA ALA A 104 -86.20 -21.48 -55.14
C ALA A 104 -84.66 -21.50 -55.12
N LEU A 105 -84.02 -21.55 -56.29
CA LEU A 105 -82.56 -21.47 -56.43
C LEU A 105 -82.00 -20.10 -56.06
N GLU A 106 -82.70 -19.01 -56.37
CA GLU A 106 -82.34 -17.65 -55.94
C GLU A 106 -82.48 -17.50 -54.43
N MET A 107 -83.53 -18.06 -53.83
CA MET A 107 -83.70 -18.08 -52.38
C MET A 107 -82.58 -18.91 -51.72
N GLN A 108 -82.26 -20.07 -52.30
CA GLN A 108 -81.18 -20.92 -51.82
C GLN A 108 -79.81 -20.27 -52.00
N ASN A 109 -79.56 -19.59 -53.13
CA ASN A 109 -78.34 -18.82 -53.34
C ASN A 109 -78.25 -17.64 -52.37
N ARG A 110 -79.33 -16.90 -52.11
CA ARG A 110 -79.35 -15.86 -51.07
C ARG A 110 -79.04 -16.43 -49.69
N GLN A 111 -79.55 -17.62 -49.38
CA GLN A 111 -79.26 -18.27 -48.11
C GLN A 111 -77.79 -18.69 -48.02
N LEU A 112 -77.25 -19.33 -49.06
CA LEU A 112 -75.83 -19.72 -49.13
C LEU A 112 -74.88 -18.51 -49.12
N GLU A 113 -75.26 -17.40 -49.77
CA GLU A 113 -74.53 -16.14 -49.74
C GLU A 113 -74.54 -15.53 -48.32
N GLY A 114 -75.69 -15.58 -47.64
CA GLY A 114 -75.82 -15.14 -46.24
C GLY A 114 -74.97 -15.98 -45.28
N GLU A 115 -75.01 -17.31 -45.42
CA GLU A 115 -74.19 -18.24 -44.63
C GLU A 115 -72.69 -18.04 -44.90
N ALA A 116 -72.29 -17.85 -46.17
CA ALA A 116 -70.90 -17.55 -46.54
C ALA A 116 -70.44 -16.18 -46.02
N ALA A 117 -71.32 -15.17 -45.98
CA ALA A 117 -71.03 -13.87 -45.39
C ALA A 117 -70.86 -13.96 -43.86
N ALA A 118 -71.74 -14.70 -43.18
CA ALA A 118 -71.66 -14.91 -41.73
C ALA A 118 -70.39 -15.66 -41.31
N LEU A 119 -70.01 -16.71 -42.05
CA LEU A 119 -68.76 -17.46 -41.82
C LEU A 119 -67.53 -16.58 -42.08
N ARG A 120 -67.54 -15.75 -43.13
CA ARG A 120 -66.46 -14.78 -43.38
C ARG A 120 -66.34 -13.75 -42.26
N GLN A 121 -67.47 -13.24 -41.75
CA GLN A 121 -67.45 -12.29 -40.64
C GLN A 121 -66.96 -12.94 -39.33
N GLN A 122 -67.37 -14.18 -39.05
CA GLN A 122 -66.87 -14.95 -37.91
C GLN A 122 -65.37 -15.23 -38.04
N GLN A 123 -64.90 -15.58 -39.23
CA GLN A 123 -63.48 -15.78 -39.53
C GLN A 123 -62.69 -14.47 -39.37
N ALA A 124 -63.23 -13.34 -39.84
CA ALA A 124 -62.64 -12.02 -39.67
C ALA A 124 -62.51 -11.64 -38.18
N GLY A 125 -63.54 -11.91 -37.36
CA GLY A 125 -63.49 -11.69 -35.91
C GLY A 125 -62.47 -12.59 -35.20
N ARG A 126 -62.35 -13.86 -35.60
CA ARG A 126 -61.32 -14.78 -35.08
C ARG A 126 -59.90 -14.34 -35.46
N SER A 127 -59.70 -13.86 -36.69
CA SER A 127 -58.40 -13.33 -37.16
C SER A 127 -58.03 -12.04 -36.43
N ALA A 128 -58.97 -11.11 -36.26
CA ALA A 128 -58.75 -9.84 -35.56
C ALA A 128 -58.31 -10.07 -34.09
N LEU A 129 -58.92 -11.05 -33.40
CA LEU A 129 -58.50 -11.44 -32.06
C LEU A 129 -57.08 -12.03 -32.04
N GLY A 130 -56.74 -12.86 -33.04
CA GLY A 130 -55.38 -13.39 -33.21
C GLY A 130 -54.33 -12.30 -33.41
N GLU A 131 -54.63 -11.28 -34.23
CA GLU A 131 -53.74 -10.15 -34.49
C GLU A 131 -53.46 -9.30 -33.23
N LEU A 132 -54.45 -9.14 -32.34
CA LEU A 132 -54.27 -8.45 -31.06
C LEU A 132 -53.34 -9.22 -30.14
N TYR A 133 -53.55 -10.54 -29.98
CA TYR A 133 -52.64 -11.38 -29.20
C TYR A 133 -51.23 -11.39 -29.79
N GLU A 134 -51.09 -11.47 -31.12
CA GLU A 134 -49.78 -11.39 -31.77
C GLU A 134 -49.09 -10.03 -31.57
N ARG A 135 -49.86 -8.93 -31.54
CA ARG A 135 -49.33 -7.60 -31.24
C ARG A 135 -48.83 -7.52 -29.81
N GLU A 136 -49.63 -7.99 -28.86
CA GLU A 136 -49.26 -7.97 -27.44
C GLU A 136 -48.06 -8.88 -27.16
N ILE A 137 -48.00 -10.07 -27.77
CA ILE A 137 -46.81 -10.93 -27.71
C ILE A 137 -45.57 -10.22 -28.27
N ARG A 138 -45.71 -9.49 -29.39
CA ARG A 138 -44.59 -8.70 -29.96
C ARG A 138 -44.14 -7.59 -29.02
N GLU A 139 -45.08 -6.86 -28.43
CA GLU A 139 -44.79 -5.79 -27.48
C GLU A 139 -44.09 -6.33 -26.22
N MET A 140 -44.59 -7.44 -25.65
CA MET A 140 -43.99 -8.11 -24.50
C MET A 140 -42.59 -8.65 -24.80
N ARG A 141 -42.38 -9.23 -25.99
CA ARG A 141 -41.03 -9.65 -26.44
C ARG A 141 -40.10 -8.45 -26.61
N GLY A 142 -40.59 -7.34 -27.17
CA GLY A 142 -39.83 -6.10 -27.28
C GLY A 142 -39.45 -5.52 -25.93
N ALA A 143 -40.37 -5.53 -24.95
CA ALA A 143 -40.11 -5.11 -23.59
C ALA A 143 -39.05 -6.00 -22.91
N LEU A 144 -39.12 -7.32 -23.10
CA LEU A 144 -38.12 -8.25 -22.59
C LEU A 144 -36.72 -7.97 -23.16
N VAL A 145 -36.62 -7.68 -24.46
CA VAL A 145 -35.34 -7.32 -25.11
C VAL A 145 -34.80 -6.00 -24.56
N ARG A 146 -35.65 -4.97 -24.41
CA ARG A 146 -35.24 -3.69 -23.81
C ARG A 146 -34.72 -3.88 -22.38
N ALA A 147 -35.47 -4.60 -21.55
CA ALA A 147 -35.07 -4.90 -20.18
C ALA A 147 -33.78 -5.75 -20.13
N SER A 148 -33.58 -6.68 -21.07
CA SER A 148 -32.34 -7.45 -21.18
C SER A 148 -31.14 -6.58 -21.55
N ASN A 149 -31.32 -5.62 -22.45
CA ASN A 149 -30.27 -4.69 -22.86
C ASN A 149 -29.93 -3.71 -21.73
N GLU A 150 -30.93 -3.13 -21.07
CA GLU A 150 -30.76 -2.25 -19.90
C GLU A 150 -30.04 -3.00 -18.76
N LYS A 151 -30.44 -4.23 -18.47
CA LYS A 151 -29.75 -5.10 -17.50
C LYS A 151 -28.30 -5.38 -17.92
N GLY A 152 -28.04 -5.56 -19.21
CA GLY A 152 -26.69 -5.71 -19.74
C GLY A 152 -25.84 -4.45 -19.55
N GLN A 153 -26.40 -3.29 -19.84
CA GLN A 153 -25.74 -1.99 -19.65
C GLN A 153 -25.42 -1.72 -18.18
N LEU A 154 -26.38 -1.92 -17.28
CA LEU A 154 -26.19 -1.75 -15.84
C LEU A 154 -25.12 -2.70 -15.29
N ARG A 155 -24.99 -3.92 -15.83
CA ARG A 155 -23.92 -4.85 -15.44
C ARG A 155 -22.55 -4.36 -15.84
N LEU A 156 -22.40 -3.85 -17.07
CA LEU A 156 -21.13 -3.28 -17.53
C LEU A 156 -20.75 -2.01 -16.73
N GLU A 157 -21.74 -1.19 -16.38
CA GLU A 157 -21.51 -0.03 -15.51
C GLU A 157 -21.11 -0.44 -14.09
N GLN A 158 -21.72 -1.49 -13.54
CA GLN A 158 -21.31 -2.07 -12.26
C GLN A 158 -19.88 -2.57 -12.30
N GLU A 159 -19.51 -3.39 -13.29
CA GLU A 159 -18.15 -3.90 -13.48
C GLU A 159 -17.14 -2.74 -13.59
N ARG A 160 -17.46 -1.71 -14.38
CA ARG A 160 -16.61 -0.53 -14.53
C ARG A 160 -16.43 0.23 -13.21
N LEU A 161 -17.52 0.49 -12.47
CA LEU A 161 -17.42 1.19 -11.19
C LEU A 161 -16.67 0.35 -10.15
N GLU A 162 -16.82 -0.97 -10.17
CA GLU A 162 -16.05 -1.87 -9.31
C GLU A 162 -14.55 -1.81 -9.61
N GLU A 163 -14.16 -1.78 -10.90
CA GLU A 163 -12.78 -1.58 -11.33
C GLU A 163 -12.23 -0.21 -10.89
N GLU A 164 -12.99 0.88 -11.09
CA GLU A 164 -12.59 2.23 -10.66
C GLU A 164 -12.41 2.29 -9.14
N VAL A 165 -13.31 1.69 -8.37
CA VAL A 165 -13.22 1.62 -6.91
C VAL A 165 -12.02 0.78 -6.46
N ALA A 166 -11.73 -0.34 -7.14
CA ALA A 166 -10.56 -1.16 -6.85
C ALA A 166 -9.26 -0.38 -7.12
N ALA A 167 -9.19 0.32 -8.25
CA ALA A 167 -8.04 1.15 -8.62
C ALA A 167 -7.81 2.29 -7.60
N LEU A 168 -8.88 2.97 -7.17
CA LEU A 168 -8.80 4.02 -6.14
C LEU A 168 -8.33 3.46 -4.79
N ARG A 169 -8.85 2.31 -4.37
CA ARG A 169 -8.40 1.64 -3.12
C ARG A 169 -6.92 1.25 -3.19
N ASP A 170 -6.44 0.79 -4.33
CA ASP A 170 -5.02 0.43 -4.48
C ASP A 170 -4.12 1.66 -4.54
N LEU A 171 -4.58 2.76 -5.12
CA LEU A 171 -3.88 4.05 -5.05
C LEU A 171 -3.82 4.57 -3.61
N GLU A 172 -4.94 4.53 -2.88
CA GLU A 172 -5.02 4.94 -1.48
C GLU A 172 -4.05 4.11 -0.62
N LYS A 173 -4.04 2.78 -0.76
CA LYS A 173 -3.10 1.91 -0.05
C LYS A 173 -1.64 2.26 -0.37
N LYS A 174 -1.31 2.53 -1.64
CA LYS A 174 0.04 2.92 -2.04
C LYS A 174 0.45 4.24 -1.39
N LEU A 175 -0.40 5.25 -1.43
CA LEU A 175 -0.16 6.54 -0.80
C LEU A 175 -0.01 6.40 0.72
N LEU A 176 -0.88 5.64 1.38
CA LEU A 176 -0.77 5.38 2.82
C LEU A 176 0.50 4.61 3.17
N SER A 177 0.88 3.61 2.36
CA SER A 177 2.12 2.86 2.57
C SER A 177 3.36 3.72 2.34
N GLU A 178 3.34 4.60 1.34
CA GLU A 178 4.45 5.49 1.02
C GLU A 178 4.61 6.57 2.10
N THR A 179 3.51 7.19 2.51
CA THR A 179 3.51 8.16 3.62
C THR A 179 3.94 7.52 4.94
N ALA A 180 3.46 6.32 5.25
CA ALA A 180 3.91 5.56 6.42
C ALA A 180 5.43 5.28 6.34
N ARG A 181 5.93 4.86 5.17
CA ARG A 181 7.35 4.60 4.94
C ARG A 181 8.21 5.86 5.11
N VAL A 182 7.82 6.97 4.49
CA VAL A 182 8.52 8.26 4.62
C VAL A 182 8.52 8.72 6.08
N ASN A 183 7.40 8.57 6.78
CA ASN A 183 7.32 8.92 8.20
C ASN A 183 8.23 8.02 9.05
N THR A 184 8.25 6.70 8.81
CA THR A 184 9.16 5.79 9.52
C THR A 184 10.63 6.12 9.23
N ASP A 185 10.98 6.45 7.99
CA ASP A 185 12.33 6.83 7.60
C ASP A 185 12.74 8.16 8.27
N ALA A 186 11.83 9.15 8.31
CA ALA A 186 12.05 10.42 9.00
C ALA A 186 12.25 10.24 10.51
N ILE A 187 11.45 9.39 11.16
CA ILE A 187 11.60 9.06 12.57
C ILE A 187 12.95 8.37 12.81
N ARG A 188 13.36 7.44 11.94
CA ARG A 188 14.63 6.73 12.05
C ARG A 188 15.81 7.69 11.93
N ASN A 189 15.79 8.59 10.94
CA ASN A 189 16.82 9.60 10.77
C ASN A 189 16.90 10.54 11.98
N ALA A 190 15.77 11.00 12.51
CA ALA A 190 15.75 11.82 13.72
C ALA A 190 16.29 11.08 14.96
N GLN A 191 16.07 9.76 15.06
CA GLN A 191 16.66 8.93 16.12
C GLN A 191 18.18 8.78 15.95
N GLU A 192 18.66 8.59 14.72
CA GLU A 192 20.09 8.53 14.39
C GLU A 192 20.76 9.86 14.77
N GLU A 193 20.23 11.00 14.34
CA GLU A 193 20.71 12.34 14.71
C GLU A 193 20.72 12.55 16.23
N LEU A 194 19.65 12.17 16.94
CA LEU A 194 19.60 12.25 18.40
C LEU A 194 20.69 11.40 19.07
N SER A 195 20.96 10.21 18.52
CA SER A 195 22.00 9.32 19.03
C SER A 195 23.41 9.90 18.82
N GLU A 196 23.63 10.56 17.68
CA GLU A 196 24.87 11.27 17.38
C GLU A 196 25.07 12.46 18.32
N TYR A 197 24.04 13.29 18.52
CA TYR A 197 24.09 14.39 19.47
C TYR A 197 24.36 13.92 20.90
N ARG A 198 23.77 12.81 21.33
CA ARG A 198 24.08 12.20 22.64
C ARG A 198 25.53 11.76 22.73
N ARG A 199 26.07 11.12 21.70
CA ARG A 199 27.49 10.70 21.66
C ARG A 199 28.43 11.90 21.67
N GLN A 200 28.11 12.96 20.92
CA GLN A 200 28.88 14.22 20.92
C GLN A 200 28.85 14.88 22.30
N LEU A 201 27.68 14.94 22.96
CA LEU A 201 27.55 15.48 24.30
C LEU A 201 28.38 14.69 25.31
N GLN A 202 28.33 13.36 25.26
CA GLN A 202 29.17 12.50 26.10
C GLN A 202 30.66 12.75 25.85
N SER A 203 31.09 12.78 24.59
CA SER A 203 32.48 13.08 24.23
C SER A 203 32.94 14.43 24.79
N LYS A 204 32.13 15.48 24.63
CA LYS A 204 32.42 16.82 25.15
C LYS A 204 32.43 16.86 26.68
N THR A 205 31.56 16.08 27.32
CA THR A 205 31.54 15.95 28.79
C THR A 205 32.83 15.30 29.29
N THR A 206 33.27 14.21 28.67
CA THR A 206 34.54 13.56 29.02
C THR A 206 35.75 14.46 28.74
N GLU A 207 35.73 15.26 27.67
CA GLU A 207 36.78 16.24 27.36
C GLU A 207 36.82 17.36 28.41
N LEU A 208 35.66 17.84 28.88
CA LEU A 208 35.61 18.82 29.96
C LEU A 208 36.12 18.24 31.28
N GLU A 209 35.82 16.98 31.59
CA GLU A 209 36.32 16.30 32.80
C GLU A 209 37.83 16.11 32.76
N THR A 210 38.40 15.71 31.63
CA THR A 210 39.86 15.57 31.48
C THR A 210 40.57 16.91 31.58
N LEU A 211 40.03 17.97 30.95
CA LEU A 211 40.58 19.33 31.06
C LEU A 211 40.48 19.88 32.49
N ARG A 212 39.39 19.60 33.21
CA ARG A 212 39.26 19.96 34.63
C ARG A 212 40.31 19.23 35.47
N GLY A 213 40.48 17.93 35.29
CA GLY A 213 41.51 17.15 36.00
C GLY A 213 42.92 17.68 35.71
N MET A 214 43.21 18.01 34.45
CA MET A 214 44.50 18.59 34.07
C MET A 214 44.73 19.97 34.70
N LYS A 215 43.71 20.83 34.70
CA LYS A 215 43.76 22.14 35.36
C LYS A 215 44.07 21.99 36.84
N GLU A 216 43.35 21.13 37.55
CA GLU A 216 43.59 20.89 38.98
C GLU A 216 45.00 20.38 39.26
N SER A 217 45.53 19.46 38.44
CA SER A 217 46.90 18.98 38.64
C SER A 217 47.95 20.05 38.37
N LEU A 218 47.73 20.94 37.39
CA LEU A 218 48.62 22.07 37.13
C LEU A 218 48.57 23.09 38.27
N GLU A 219 47.38 23.33 38.84
CA GLU A 219 47.23 24.20 40.01
C GLU A 219 47.95 23.62 41.23
N ARG A 220 47.84 22.30 41.49
CA ARG A 220 48.62 21.62 42.54
C ARG A 220 50.12 21.75 42.31
N GLN A 221 50.59 21.47 41.08
CA GLN A 221 52.01 21.60 40.73
C GLN A 221 52.52 23.04 40.91
N ARG A 222 51.71 24.04 40.57
CA ARG A 222 52.04 25.46 40.76
C ARG A 222 52.22 25.76 42.24
N LEU A 223 51.26 25.35 43.09
CA LEU A 223 51.34 25.55 44.54
C LEU A 223 52.57 24.84 45.14
N ASP A 224 52.84 23.59 44.76
CA ASP A 224 54.01 22.85 45.27
C ASP A 224 55.34 23.55 44.91
N ILE A 225 55.41 24.17 43.72
CA ILE A 225 56.57 24.94 43.27
C ILE A 225 56.66 26.26 44.04
N GLU A 226 55.54 26.97 44.25
CA GLU A 226 55.46 28.20 45.04
C GLU A 226 55.93 27.94 46.49
N ASP A 227 55.49 26.85 47.11
CA ASP A 227 55.89 26.47 48.47
C ASP A 227 57.39 26.12 48.56
N ARG A 228 57.90 25.34 47.60
CA ARG A 228 59.34 25.02 47.52
C ARG A 228 60.18 26.27 47.37
N HIS A 229 59.81 27.16 46.45
CA HIS A 229 60.50 28.44 46.29
C HIS A 229 60.42 29.32 47.53
N HIS A 230 59.29 29.30 48.25
CA HIS A 230 59.17 30.05 49.49
C HIS A 230 60.15 29.55 50.56
N LEU A 231 60.30 28.22 50.70
CA LEU A 231 61.27 27.60 51.60
C LEU A 231 62.72 27.91 51.20
N ASP A 232 63.04 27.85 49.90
CA ASP A 232 64.37 28.20 49.41
C ASP A 232 64.70 29.67 49.71
N VAL A 233 63.75 30.58 49.49
CA VAL A 233 63.90 32.00 49.82
C VAL A 233 64.12 32.22 51.32
N GLN A 234 63.38 31.52 52.18
CA GLN A 234 63.60 31.57 53.63
C GLN A 234 65.00 31.08 54.00
N SER A 235 65.45 29.96 53.44
CA SER A 235 66.81 29.42 53.64
C SER A 235 67.89 30.42 53.21
N TYR A 236 67.71 31.08 52.05
CA TYR A 236 68.61 32.13 51.61
C TYR A 236 68.59 33.35 52.54
N GLN A 237 67.42 33.74 53.05
CA GLN A 237 67.32 34.84 54.02
C GLN A 237 68.02 34.50 55.34
N ASP A 238 67.89 33.28 55.85
CA ASP A 238 68.55 32.83 57.07
C ASP A 238 70.08 32.82 56.90
N THR A 239 70.57 32.31 55.78
CA THR A 239 72.02 32.29 55.49
C THR A 239 72.59 33.70 55.31
N ILE A 240 71.87 34.60 54.64
CA ILE A 240 72.23 36.02 54.58
C ILE A 240 72.27 36.63 56.00
N GLY A 241 71.27 36.34 56.83
CA GLY A 241 71.23 36.81 58.22
C GLY A 241 72.39 36.32 59.07
N GLN A 242 72.80 35.05 58.91
CA GLN A 242 73.97 34.48 59.57
C GLN A 242 75.25 35.20 59.14
N LEU A 243 75.47 35.37 57.83
CA LEU A 243 76.64 36.06 57.29
C LEU A 243 76.69 37.54 57.72
N ASP A 244 75.55 38.22 57.75
CA ASP A 244 75.45 39.60 58.24
C ASP A 244 75.86 39.71 59.73
N ASN A 245 75.48 38.73 60.55
CA ASN A 245 75.86 38.69 61.96
C ASN A 245 77.36 38.42 62.14
N GLU A 246 77.93 37.46 61.41
CA GLU A 246 79.37 37.21 61.40
C GLU A 246 80.16 38.45 60.95
N LEU A 247 79.68 39.13 59.91
CA LEU A 247 80.28 40.37 59.43
C LEU A 247 80.19 41.50 60.48
N ARG A 248 79.08 41.62 61.21
CA ARG A 248 78.96 42.58 62.31
C ARG A 248 79.90 42.24 63.47
N ASN A 249 80.00 40.97 63.85
CA ASN A 249 80.87 40.51 64.93
C ASN A 249 82.33 40.79 64.62
N THR A 250 82.81 40.39 63.44
CA THR A 250 84.20 40.66 63.01
C THR A 250 84.52 42.16 62.93
N LYS A 251 83.57 42.99 62.48
CA LYS A 251 83.71 44.46 62.53
C LYS A 251 83.81 44.99 63.96
N TRP A 252 83.02 44.46 64.88
CA TRP A 252 83.04 44.87 66.28
C TRP A 252 84.35 44.46 66.97
N GLU A 253 84.81 43.22 66.74
CA GLU A 253 86.10 42.72 67.22
C GLU A 253 87.26 43.57 66.69
N MET A 254 87.25 43.89 65.39
CA MET A 254 88.25 44.77 64.79
C MET A 254 88.25 46.16 65.45
N ALA A 255 87.08 46.74 65.69
CA ALA A 255 86.97 48.02 66.38
C ALA A 255 87.49 47.96 67.83
N ALA A 256 87.26 46.83 68.54
CA ALA A 256 87.79 46.61 69.88
C ALA A 256 89.32 46.49 69.87
N GLN A 257 89.89 45.70 68.95
CA GLN A 257 91.34 45.56 68.76
C GLN A 257 92.02 46.90 68.45
N LEU A 258 91.39 47.76 67.64
CA LEU A 258 91.90 49.10 67.37
C LEU A 258 91.94 49.98 68.63
N ARG A 259 90.98 49.83 69.55
CA ARG A 259 91.00 50.54 70.84
C ARG A 259 92.11 50.02 71.75
N GLU A 260 92.23 48.70 71.90
CA GLU A 260 93.31 48.09 72.70
C GLU A 260 94.69 48.47 72.16
N TYR A 261 94.85 48.53 70.83
CA TYR A 261 96.08 48.99 70.20
C TYR A 261 96.37 50.46 70.53
N GLN A 262 95.36 51.33 70.51
CA GLN A 262 95.51 52.73 70.88
C GLN A 262 95.90 52.89 72.36
N ASP A 263 95.29 52.11 73.27
CA ASP A 263 95.64 52.12 74.69
C ASP A 263 97.08 51.66 74.94
N LEU A 264 97.51 50.60 74.25
CA LEU A 264 98.89 50.12 74.31
C LEU A 264 99.88 51.16 73.77
N LEU A 265 99.53 51.82 72.66
CA LEU A 265 100.32 52.92 72.10
C LEU A 265 100.45 54.07 73.11
N ASN A 266 99.36 54.44 73.79
CA ASN A 266 99.37 55.48 74.83
C ASN A 266 100.32 55.11 75.99
N VAL A 267 100.27 53.85 76.46
CA VAL A 267 101.19 53.36 77.50
C VAL A 267 102.64 53.39 77.03
N LYS A 268 102.90 52.96 75.78
CA LYS A 268 104.25 53.02 75.20
C LYS A 268 104.78 54.44 75.15
N MET A 269 103.95 55.40 74.74
CA MET A 269 104.32 56.82 74.74
C MET A 269 104.64 57.35 76.14
N ALA A 270 103.84 56.97 77.15
CA ALA A 270 104.12 57.34 78.54
C ALA A 270 105.48 56.79 79.02
N LEU A 271 105.79 55.54 78.70
CA LEU A 271 107.08 54.91 79.02
C LEU A 271 108.25 55.58 78.29
N ASP A 272 108.10 55.96 77.02
CA ASP A 272 109.15 56.70 76.30
C ASP A 272 109.46 58.04 76.99
N ILE A 273 108.43 58.74 77.48
CA ILE A 273 108.57 60.00 78.23
C ILE A 273 109.33 59.74 79.54
N GLU A 274 108.97 58.70 80.29
CA GLU A 274 109.67 58.33 81.54
C GLU A 274 111.13 57.97 81.27
N ILE A 275 111.42 57.14 80.26
CA ILE A 275 112.79 56.77 79.89
C ILE A 275 113.61 58.00 79.48
N ALA A 276 113.03 58.91 78.70
CA ALA A 276 113.68 60.16 78.33
C ALA A 276 113.99 61.02 79.57
N ALA A 277 113.05 61.13 80.53
CA ALA A 277 113.26 61.83 81.78
C ALA A 277 114.34 61.17 82.65
N TYR A 278 114.35 59.84 82.79
CA TYR A 278 115.39 59.11 83.51
C TYR A 278 116.78 59.31 82.88
N ARG A 279 116.88 59.29 81.54
CA ARG A 279 118.12 59.58 80.80
C ARG A 279 118.61 61.02 81.06
N TYR A 280 117.70 62.00 81.10
CA TYR A 280 118.05 63.38 81.43
C TYR A 280 118.62 63.52 82.85
N MET A 281 117.92 62.99 83.87
CA MET A 281 118.37 63.07 85.27
C MET A 281 119.70 62.34 85.54
N THR A 282 119.94 61.21 84.86
CA THR A 282 121.23 60.49 85.01
C THR A 282 122.38 61.27 84.40
N LEU A 283 122.19 61.90 83.23
CA LEU A 283 123.18 62.78 82.62
C LEU A 283 123.45 64.02 83.49
N GLU A 284 122.41 64.63 84.02
CA GLU A 284 122.49 65.79 84.92
C GLU A 284 123.24 65.44 86.22
N ARG A 285 122.91 64.31 86.86
CA ARG A 285 123.64 63.80 88.04
C ARG A 285 125.10 63.43 87.74
N PHE A 286 125.40 62.97 86.53
CA PHE A 286 126.77 62.66 86.11
C PHE A 286 127.59 63.93 85.85
N GLN A 287 126.94 65.01 85.40
CA GLN A 287 127.55 66.34 85.28
C GLN A 287 127.83 66.97 86.66
N ILE A 288 126.90 66.84 87.63
CA ILE A 288 127.09 67.33 89.00
C ILE A 288 128.21 66.60 89.76
N ARG A 289 128.46 65.32 89.47
CA ARG A 289 129.53 64.53 90.13
C ARG A 289 130.92 64.73 89.53
N LYS A 290 131.03 65.44 88.40
CA LYS A 290 132.29 65.74 87.70
C LYS A 290 132.71 67.21 87.79
N GLY A 291 131.84 68.08 88.32
CA GLY A 291 132.17 69.46 88.69
C GLY A 291 132.44 69.55 90.18
#